data_AF-A0AAX2EGR6-F1
#
_entry.id   AF-A0AAX2EGR6-F1
#
_cell.length_a   1.000
_cell.length_b   1.000
_cell.length_c   1.000
_cell.angle_alpha   90.00
_cell.angle_beta   90.00
_cell.angle_gamma   90.00
#
_symmetry.space_group_name_H-M   'P 1'
#
loop_
_entity.id
_entity.type
_entity.pdbx_description
1 polymer ?
#
loop_
_entity_poly.entity_id
_entity_poly.type
_entity_poly.pdbx_seq_one_letter_code
_entity_poly.pdbx_strand_id
1 'polypeptide(L)'
;MKNIFEKEYVISKGTNFDEELWFSSYSDEVLDKPEEEGGKPFTGLVYELYNNGNLNYYANYVNGFIEGELIEFYKSGKLKAIKTLIHGQSNGQESRWHENGKKSFEGDYKLGIALHFTEWDEAGEIVKVKSSPSETEVKLINSLTKNSK
;
A
#
# COMPACT_ATOMS: atom_id res chain seq x y z
N MET A 1 -11.59 12.00 9.48
CA MET A 1 -10.34 11.37 9.96
C MET A 1 -10.31 9.96 9.38
N LYS A 2 -9.24 9.59 8.67
CA LYS A 2 -9.02 8.19 8.29
C LYS A 2 -8.78 7.39 9.58
N ASN A 3 -9.43 6.23 9.72
CA ASN A 3 -9.42 5.45 10.96
C ASN A 3 -8.21 4.50 10.93
N ILE A 4 -7.08 4.96 11.46
CA ILE A 4 -5.87 4.13 11.63
C ILE A 4 -6.08 3.25 12.86
N PHE A 5 -5.83 1.95 12.71
CA PHE A 5 -5.96 1.01 13.82
C PHE A 5 -4.77 1.13 14.78
N GLU A 6 -5.06 1.01 16.07
CA GLU A 6 -4.04 0.90 17.10
C GLU A 6 -3.22 -0.37 16.92
N LYS A 7 -1.94 -0.32 17.29
CA LYS A 7 -1.00 -1.44 17.14
C LYS A 7 -1.49 -2.73 17.79
N GLU A 8 -2.03 -2.64 18.99
CA GLU A 8 -2.54 -3.78 19.75
C GLU A 8 -3.70 -4.45 19.02
N TYR A 9 -4.58 -3.65 18.38
CA TYR A 9 -5.66 -4.19 17.56
C TYR A 9 -5.11 -4.97 16.37
N VAL A 10 -4.18 -4.36 15.63
CA VAL A 10 -3.55 -4.97 14.44
C VAL A 10 -2.89 -6.29 14.80
N ILE A 11 -2.07 -6.33 15.86
CA ILE A 11 -1.39 -7.55 16.30
C ILE A 11 -2.41 -8.60 16.79
N SER A 12 -3.49 -8.20 17.46
CA SER A 12 -4.49 -9.14 17.98
C SER A 12 -5.41 -9.76 16.93
N LYS A 13 -5.56 -9.11 15.76
CA LYS A 13 -6.50 -9.50 14.71
C LYS A 13 -5.83 -9.90 13.40
N GLY A 14 -4.59 -9.49 13.20
CA GLY A 14 -3.85 -9.74 11.98
C GLY A 14 -2.90 -10.93 12.10
N THR A 15 -2.38 -11.31 10.94
CA THR A 15 -1.34 -12.31 10.78
C THR A 15 0.00 -11.60 10.53
N ASN A 16 1.06 -12.04 11.22
CA ASN A 16 2.41 -11.56 10.96
C ASN A 16 2.93 -12.16 9.66
N PHE A 17 3.21 -11.31 8.67
CA PHE A 17 3.65 -11.76 7.34
C PHE A 17 4.91 -12.63 7.41
N ASP A 18 5.93 -12.16 8.15
CA ASP A 18 7.26 -12.80 8.21
C ASP A 18 7.25 -14.19 8.87
N GLU A 19 6.20 -14.52 9.63
CA GLU A 19 6.11 -15.76 10.40
C GLU A 19 5.16 -16.79 9.76
N GLU A 20 4.11 -16.32 9.10
CA GLU A 20 2.98 -17.17 8.72
C GLU A 20 2.66 -17.16 7.21
N LEU A 21 3.16 -16.19 6.44
CA LEU A 21 2.74 -15.98 5.04
C LEU A 21 3.87 -16.12 4.03
N TRP A 22 3.49 -16.51 2.82
CA TRP A 22 4.41 -16.96 1.78
C TRP A 22 4.05 -16.26 0.47
N PHE A 23 5.03 -15.83 -0.31
CA PHE A 23 4.76 -15.38 -1.67
C PHE A 23 4.61 -16.57 -2.62
N SER A 24 3.73 -16.43 -3.61
CA SER A 24 3.72 -17.30 -4.78
C SER A 24 5.05 -17.19 -5.55
N SER A 25 5.43 -18.24 -6.28
CA SER A 25 6.68 -18.25 -7.06
C SER A 25 6.70 -17.29 -8.25
N TYR A 26 5.54 -16.83 -8.73
CA TYR A 26 5.42 -16.06 -9.97
C TYR A 26 4.84 -14.65 -9.82
N SER A 27 4.36 -14.27 -8.64
CA SER A 27 3.67 -12.99 -8.43
C SER A 27 3.72 -12.52 -6.98
N ASP A 28 3.25 -11.29 -6.76
CA ASP A 28 3.08 -10.71 -5.42
C ASP A 28 1.87 -11.29 -4.65
N GLU A 29 1.24 -12.36 -5.16
CA GLU A 29 0.18 -13.09 -4.46
C GLU A 29 0.72 -13.72 -3.16
N VAL A 30 0.01 -13.46 -2.07
CA VAL A 30 0.31 -13.97 -0.73
C VAL A 30 -0.52 -15.21 -0.45
N LEU A 31 0.14 -16.25 0.03
CA LEU A 31 -0.39 -17.56 0.33
C LEU A 31 -0.37 -17.83 1.84
N ASP A 32 -1.30 -18.68 2.29
CA ASP A 32 -1.43 -19.12 3.69
C ASP A 32 -0.34 -20.10 4.15
N LYS A 33 0.45 -20.65 3.21
CA LYS A 33 1.57 -21.59 3.42
C LYS A 33 2.36 -21.75 2.09
N PRO A 34 3.42 -22.58 2.01
CA PRO A 34 4.15 -22.76 0.75
C PRO A 34 3.27 -23.20 -0.41
N GLU A 35 3.60 -22.67 -1.58
CA GLU A 35 3.01 -23.11 -2.84
C GLU A 35 3.23 -24.62 -3.09
N GLU A 36 4.43 -25.13 -2.80
CA GLU A 36 4.77 -26.56 -2.95
C GLU A 36 3.93 -27.48 -2.04
N GLU A 37 3.41 -26.94 -0.93
CA GLU A 37 2.50 -27.66 -0.02
C GLU A 37 1.02 -27.41 -0.34
N GLY A 38 0.72 -26.75 -1.47
CA GLY A 38 -0.64 -26.41 -1.89
C GLY A 38 -1.20 -25.19 -1.17
N GLY A 39 -0.36 -24.18 -0.94
CA GLY A 39 -0.76 -22.87 -0.42
C GLY A 39 -1.88 -22.23 -1.23
N LYS A 40 -2.76 -21.52 -0.53
CA LYS A 40 -3.93 -20.86 -1.12
C LYS A 40 -3.85 -19.36 -0.89
N PRO A 41 -4.45 -18.55 -1.79
CA PRO A 41 -4.44 -17.10 -1.64
C PRO A 41 -5.05 -16.67 -0.31
N PHE A 42 -4.28 -15.92 0.48
CA PHE A 42 -4.65 -15.52 1.83
C PHE A 42 -5.73 -14.42 1.81
N THR A 43 -6.62 -14.42 2.81
CA THR A 43 -7.58 -13.33 3.03
C THR A 43 -7.64 -13.00 4.51
N GLY A 44 -7.36 -11.75 4.86
CA GLY A 44 -7.31 -11.31 6.26
C GLY A 44 -6.48 -10.04 6.45
N LEU A 45 -6.44 -9.58 7.70
CA LEU A 45 -5.55 -8.49 8.11
C LEU A 45 -4.13 -9.03 8.23
N VAL A 46 -3.16 -8.34 7.64
CA VAL A 46 -1.74 -8.70 7.67
C VAL A 46 -0.95 -7.53 8.21
N TYR A 47 0.13 -7.82 8.93
CA TYR A 47 1.08 -6.83 9.38
C TYR A 47 2.52 -7.35 9.34
N GLU A 48 3.45 -6.42 9.37
CA GLU A 48 4.87 -6.69 9.63
C GLU A 48 5.36 -5.79 10.76
N LEU A 49 6.40 -6.26 11.47
CA LEU A 49 7.07 -5.50 12.51
C LEU A 49 8.50 -5.19 12.11
N TYR A 50 8.96 -4.00 12.46
CA TYR A 50 10.39 -3.77 12.57
C TYR A 50 10.99 -4.59 13.71
N ASN A 51 12.30 -4.79 13.69
CA ASN A 51 13.02 -5.50 14.75
C ASN A 51 12.95 -4.87 16.15
N ASN A 52 12.48 -3.62 16.28
CA ASN A 52 12.20 -2.98 17.57
C ASN A 52 10.75 -3.23 18.05
N GLY A 53 10.01 -4.07 17.34
CA GLY A 53 8.62 -4.43 17.62
C GLY A 53 7.60 -3.39 17.19
N ASN A 54 7.98 -2.26 16.58
CA ASN A 54 7.02 -1.30 16.03
C ASN A 54 6.43 -1.82 14.72
N LEU A 55 5.19 -1.43 14.40
CA LEU A 55 4.60 -1.74 13.10
C LEU A 55 5.48 -1.19 11.98
N ASN A 56 5.71 -2.02 10.97
CA ASN A 56 6.27 -1.63 9.68
C ASN A 56 5.11 -1.24 8.75
N TYR A 57 4.15 -2.14 8.55
CA TYR A 57 2.90 -1.83 7.90
C TYR A 57 1.76 -2.71 8.42
N TYR A 58 0.54 -2.36 8.02
CA TYR A 58 -0.57 -3.30 7.97
C TYR A 58 -1.49 -3.02 6.78
N ALA A 59 -2.17 -4.05 6.30
CA ALA A 59 -3.16 -3.97 5.24
C ALA A 59 -4.14 -5.16 5.29
N ASN A 60 -5.32 -5.01 4.70
CA ASN A 60 -6.18 -6.16 4.43
C ASN A 60 -5.82 -6.79 3.09
N TYR A 61 -5.78 -8.10 3.07
CA TYR A 61 -5.58 -8.92 1.88
C TYR A 61 -6.89 -9.63 1.51
N VAL A 62 -7.18 -9.72 0.22
CA VAL A 62 -8.29 -10.46 -0.35
C VAL A 62 -7.75 -11.26 -1.53
N ASN A 63 -7.91 -12.58 -1.48
CA ASN A 63 -7.39 -13.52 -2.47
C ASN A 63 -5.91 -13.27 -2.78
N GLY A 64 -5.09 -13.11 -1.72
CA GLY A 64 -3.63 -12.98 -1.82
C GLY A 64 -3.12 -11.59 -2.18
N PHE A 65 -3.98 -10.61 -2.45
CA PHE A 65 -3.55 -9.24 -2.78
C PHE A 65 -4.13 -8.21 -1.82
N ILE A 66 -3.42 -7.10 -1.61
CA ILE A 66 -3.92 -5.98 -0.81
C ILE A 66 -5.20 -5.41 -1.44
N GLU A 67 -6.22 -5.21 -0.61
CA GLU A 67 -7.48 -4.57 -0.99
C GLU A 67 -7.84 -3.48 0.01
N GLY A 68 -7.91 -2.24 -0.46
CA GLY A 68 -8.18 -1.06 0.36
C GLY A 68 -6.92 -0.32 0.79
N GLU A 69 -6.84 0.07 2.07
CA GLU A 69 -5.74 0.89 2.57
C GLU A 69 -4.54 0.05 3.03
N LEU A 70 -3.35 0.40 2.54
CA LEU A 70 -2.05 0.02 3.08
C LEU A 70 -1.53 1.18 3.92
N ILE A 71 -1.19 0.89 5.17
CA ILE A 71 -0.68 1.87 6.14
C ILE A 71 0.75 1.49 6.51
N GLU A 72 1.70 2.39 6.23
CA GLU A 72 3.11 2.18 6.54
C GLU A 72 3.57 3.15 7.64
N PHE A 73 4.54 2.70 8.44
CA PHE A 73 5.13 3.46 9.52
C PHE A 73 6.65 3.50 9.39
N TYR A 74 7.25 4.54 9.95
CA TYR A 74 8.69 4.57 10.21
C TYR A 74 9.04 3.68 11.40
N LYS A 75 10.32 3.31 11.52
CA LYS A 75 10.83 2.56 12.66
C LYS A 75 10.58 3.25 14.01
N SER A 76 10.47 4.58 14.02
CA SER A 76 10.06 5.36 15.19
C SER A 76 8.59 5.18 15.61
N GLY A 77 7.77 4.54 14.79
CA GLY A 77 6.33 4.39 14.98
C GLY A 77 5.50 5.52 14.38
N LYS A 78 6.13 6.54 13.79
CA LYS A 78 5.42 7.64 13.11
C LYS A 78 4.84 7.17 11.78
N LEU A 79 3.68 7.71 11.41
CA LEU A 79 3.05 7.45 10.11
C LEU A 79 3.97 7.85 8.96
N LYS A 80 4.17 6.92 8.02
CA LYS A 80 5.02 7.10 6.83
C LYS A 80 4.18 7.26 5.58
N ALA A 81 3.18 6.39 5.38
CA ALA A 81 2.33 6.43 4.20
C ALA A 81 0.94 5.85 4.44
N ILE A 82 -0.02 6.34 3.65
CA ILE A 82 -1.34 5.73 3.45
C ILE A 82 -1.54 5.63 1.95
N LYS A 83 -1.81 4.43 1.44
CA LYS A 83 -2.00 4.13 0.02
C LYS A 83 -3.32 3.39 -0.17
N THR A 84 -4.10 3.74 -1.18
CA THR A 84 -5.27 2.96 -1.60
C THR A 84 -4.90 2.04 -2.76
N LEU A 85 -5.08 0.73 -2.56
CA LEU A 85 -4.80 -0.30 -3.55
C LEU A 85 -6.06 -1.14 -3.83
N ILE A 86 -6.17 -1.65 -5.04
CA ILE A 86 -7.16 -2.65 -5.47
C ILE A 86 -6.38 -3.77 -6.13
N HIS A 87 -6.56 -5.01 -5.69
CA HIS A 87 -5.77 -6.16 -6.15
C HIS A 87 -4.25 -5.89 -6.15
N GLY A 88 -3.73 -5.27 -5.08
CA GLY A 88 -2.30 -4.95 -4.94
C GLY A 88 -1.80 -3.80 -5.81
N GLN A 89 -2.65 -3.18 -6.63
CA GLN A 89 -2.27 -2.07 -7.50
C GLN A 89 -2.80 -0.73 -6.97
N SER A 90 -1.96 0.31 -6.95
CA SER A 90 -2.38 1.67 -6.55
C SER A 90 -3.58 2.16 -7.37
N ASN A 91 -4.69 2.41 -6.69
CA ASN A 91 -5.93 2.83 -7.31
C ASN A 91 -6.75 3.69 -6.33
N GLY A 92 -6.34 4.94 -6.20
CA GLY A 92 -6.92 5.93 -5.31
C GLY A 92 -5.86 6.87 -4.77
N GLN A 93 -6.12 7.42 -3.59
CA GLN A 93 -5.24 8.39 -2.95
C GLN A 93 -3.99 7.74 -2.36
N GLU A 94 -2.88 8.45 -2.48
CA GLU A 94 -1.65 8.20 -1.74
C GLU A 94 -1.24 9.46 -0.98
N SER A 95 -0.86 9.31 0.28
CA SER A 95 -0.26 10.35 1.09
C SER A 95 0.97 9.79 1.79
N ARG A 96 2.06 10.55 1.78
CA ARG A 96 3.30 10.20 2.49
C ARG A 96 3.75 11.38 3.33
N TRP A 97 4.44 11.07 4.42
CA TRP A 97 4.99 12.06 5.34
C TRP A 97 6.47 11.78 5.55
N HIS A 98 7.25 12.84 5.75
CA HIS A 98 8.59 12.75 6.33
C HIS A 98 8.50 12.37 7.80
N GLU A 99 9.59 11.87 8.37
CA GLU A 99 9.61 11.48 9.79
C GLU A 99 9.47 12.67 10.76
N ASN A 100 9.66 13.90 10.27
CA ASN A 100 9.34 15.13 10.99
C ASN A 100 7.83 15.46 11.03
N GLY A 101 6.98 14.66 10.37
CA GLY A 101 5.52 14.79 10.33
C GLY A 101 4.99 15.69 9.22
N LYS A 102 5.85 16.39 8.47
CA LYS A 102 5.43 17.16 7.29
C LYS A 102 5.13 16.23 6.14
N LYS A 103 4.18 16.60 5.29
CA LYS A 103 3.83 15.86 4.08
C LYS A 103 5.03 15.83 3.13
N SER A 104 5.36 14.66 2.61
CA SER A 104 6.40 14.45 1.60
C SER A 104 5.81 14.19 0.23
N PHE A 105 4.57 13.68 0.17
CA PHE A 105 3.88 13.37 -1.07
C PHE A 105 2.36 13.36 -0.87
N GLU A 106 1.64 13.77 -1.92
CA GLU A 106 0.20 13.53 -2.05
C GLU A 106 -0.15 13.44 -3.53
N GLY A 107 -0.93 12.43 -3.88
CA GLY A 107 -1.35 12.20 -5.25
C GLY A 107 -2.50 11.21 -5.36
N ASP A 108 -3.02 11.13 -6.57
CA ASP A 108 -4.11 10.23 -6.93
C ASP A 108 -3.67 9.32 -8.07
N TYR A 109 -4.04 8.05 -7.96
CA TYR A 109 -3.67 7.00 -8.90
C TYR A 109 -4.90 6.31 -9.47
N LYS A 110 -4.79 5.85 -10.71
CA LYS A 110 -5.74 4.91 -11.30
C LYS A 110 -5.00 3.84 -12.08
N LEU A 111 -5.26 2.59 -11.75
CA LEU A 111 -4.62 1.43 -12.36
C LEU A 111 -3.07 1.55 -12.37
N GLY A 112 -2.49 1.99 -11.24
CA GLY A 112 -1.05 2.22 -11.08
C GLY A 112 -0.52 3.50 -11.72
N ILE A 113 -1.35 4.26 -12.44
CA ILE A 113 -0.92 5.46 -13.16
C ILE A 113 -1.26 6.70 -12.33
N ALA A 114 -0.24 7.51 -12.02
CA ALA A 114 -0.42 8.77 -11.31
C ALA A 114 -1.21 9.76 -12.17
N LEU A 115 -2.35 10.23 -11.67
CA LEU A 115 -3.17 11.26 -12.30
C LEU A 115 -2.57 12.63 -12.02
N HIS A 116 -2.31 12.91 -10.74
CA HIS A 116 -1.61 14.10 -10.30
C HIS A 116 -0.89 13.81 -8.99
N PHE A 117 0.15 14.57 -8.70
CA PHE A 117 0.80 14.54 -7.41
C PHE A 117 1.58 15.83 -7.15
N THR A 118 1.89 16.06 -5.88
CA THR A 118 2.92 16.99 -5.44
C THR A 118 3.87 16.27 -4.49
N GLU A 119 5.16 16.56 -4.61
CA GLU A 119 6.21 16.09 -3.72
C GLU A 119 6.85 17.29 -3.04
N TRP A 120 7.12 17.15 -1.74
CA TRP A 120 7.75 18.18 -0.92
C TRP A 120 9.00 17.63 -0.24
N ASP A 121 9.99 18.50 -0.03
CA ASP A 121 11.15 18.18 0.80
C ASP A 121 10.84 18.29 2.31
N GLU A 122 11.84 18.09 3.16
CA GLU A 122 11.68 18.16 4.61
C GLU A 122 11.44 19.59 5.14
N ALA A 123 11.83 20.63 4.38
CA ALA A 123 11.50 22.01 4.70
C ALA A 123 10.01 22.31 4.42
N GLY A 124 9.39 21.54 3.53
CA GLY A 124 8.02 21.72 3.06
C GLY A 124 7.98 22.47 1.72
N GLU A 125 9.11 22.60 1.04
CA GLU A 125 9.20 23.22 -0.27
C GLU A 125 8.84 22.20 -1.36
N ILE A 126 8.13 22.65 -2.39
CA ILE A 126 7.72 21.79 -3.50
C ILE A 126 8.96 21.39 -4.31
N VAL A 127 9.18 20.09 -4.42
CA VAL A 127 10.26 19.50 -5.23
C VAL A 127 9.74 19.16 -6.62
N LYS A 128 8.50 18.68 -6.71
CA LYS A 128 7.94 18.19 -7.97
C LYS A 128 6.41 18.25 -7.96
N VAL A 129 5.85 18.57 -9.12
CA VAL A 129 4.40 18.56 -9.35
C VAL A 129 4.10 17.86 -10.67
N LYS A 130 3.08 17.02 -10.66
CA LYS A 130 2.35 16.58 -11.85
C LYS A 130 0.91 17.01 -11.69
N SER A 131 0.43 17.93 -12.52
CA SER A 131 -0.94 18.44 -12.39
C SER A 131 -1.98 17.57 -13.09
N SER A 132 -1.58 16.75 -14.07
CA SER A 132 -2.48 15.90 -14.85
C SER A 132 -1.73 14.75 -15.54
N PRO A 133 -2.42 13.65 -15.93
CA PRO A 133 -1.83 12.62 -16.77
C PRO A 133 -1.57 13.16 -18.18
N SER A 134 -0.59 12.56 -18.85
CA SER A 134 -0.33 12.77 -20.28
C SER A 134 -1.40 12.10 -21.15
N GLU A 135 -1.51 12.49 -22.42
CA GLU A 135 -2.44 11.84 -23.35
C GLU A 135 -2.21 10.33 -23.49
N THR A 136 -0.95 9.89 -23.48
CA THR A 136 -0.59 8.47 -23.54
C THR A 136 -1.08 7.72 -22.31
N GLU A 137 -0.93 8.30 -21.12
CA GLU A 137 -1.45 7.74 -19.88
C GLU A 137 -2.98 7.67 -19.88
N VAL A 138 -3.67 8.71 -20.35
CA VAL A 138 -5.13 8.71 -20.49
C VAL A 138 -5.59 7.60 -21.45
N LYS A 139 -4.92 7.45 -22.60
CA LYS A 139 -5.21 6.37 -23.56
C LYS A 139 -5.00 4.99 -22.93
N LEU A 140 -3.94 4.82 -22.15
CA LEU A 140 -3.65 3.58 -21.45
C LEU A 140 -4.71 3.25 -20.40
N ILE A 141 -5.07 4.20 -19.53
CA ILE A 141 -6.15 4.03 -18.53
C ILE A 141 -7.45 3.61 -19.21
N ASN A 142 -7.82 4.27 -20.30
CA ASN A 142 -9.03 3.97 -21.05
C ASN A 142 -8.99 2.57 -21.71
N SER A 143 -7.83 2.14 -22.20
CA SER A 143 -7.63 0.79 -22.77
C SER A 143 -7.80 -0.28 -21.71
N LEU A 144 -7.10 -0.13 -20.57
CA LEU A 144 -7.16 -1.08 -19.46
C LEU A 144 -8.57 -1.18 -18.87
N THR A 145 -9.25 -0.05 -18.67
CA THR A 145 -10.62 -0.02 -18.11
C THR A 145 -11.64 -0.74 -19.01
N LYS A 146 -11.43 -0.77 -20.34
CA LYS A 146 -12.33 -1.45 -21.28
C LYS A 146 -12.14 -2.97 -21.29
N ASN A 147 -10.92 -3.44 -21.00
CA ASN A 147 -10.60 -4.87 -20.99
C ASN A 147 -10.92 -5.55 -19.64
N SER A 148 -11.30 -4.78 -18.62
CA SER A 148 -11.68 -5.28 -17.29
C SER A 148 -13.19 -5.54 -17.12
N LYS A 149 -13.96 -5.60 -18.21
CA LYS A 149 -15.40 -5.95 -18.24
C LYS A 149 -15.62 -7.20 -19.07
#